data_AF-A0A7Y2DH02-F1
#
_entry.id   AF-A0A7Y2DH02-F1
#
_cell.length_a   1.000
_cell.length_b   1.000
_cell.length_c   1.000
_cell.angle_alpha   90.00
_cell.angle_beta   90.00
_cell.angle_gamma   90.00
#
_symmetry.space_group_name_H-M   'P 1'
#
loop_
_entity.id
_entity.type
_entity.pdbx_description
1 polymer ?
#
loop_
_entity_poly.entity_id
_entity_poly.type
_entity_poly.pdbx_seq_one_letter_code
_entity_poly.pdbx_strand_id
1 'polypeptide(L)' 'MRSIWNGSISFGLVSIPIKLFSGSEDRALDLDMLDSHDGERIRYKRVN' A
#
# COMPACT_ATOMS: atom_id res chain seq x y z
N MET A 1 8.91 -5.72 4.67
CA MET A 1 8.56 -4.39 5.23
C MET A 1 9.15 -3.30 4.35
N ARG A 2 8.31 -2.48 3.73
CA ARG A 2 8.72 -1.29 2.96
C ARG A 2 8.58 -0.07 3.86
N SER A 3 9.59 0.81 3.88
CA SER A 3 9.47 2.09 4.59
C SER A 3 8.39 2.94 3.93
N ILE A 4 7.48 3.49 4.74
CA ILE A 4 6.49 4.46 4.28
C ILE A 4 7.20 5.77 3.93
N TRP A 5 8.18 6.14 4.75
CA TRP A 5 8.89 7.39 4.62
C TRP A 5 10.33 7.26 5.09
N ASN A 6 11.22 8.02 4.46
CA ASN A 6 12.61 8.16 4.86
C ASN A 6 12.89 9.64 5.08
N GLY A 7 13.53 9.99 6.19
CA GLY A 7 13.93 11.36 6.45
C GLY A 7 14.87 11.45 7.65
N SER A 8 14.91 12.61 8.29
CA SER A 8 15.79 12.85 9.43
C SER A 8 15.08 13.63 10.54
N ILE A 9 15.42 13.33 11.78
CA ILE A 9 15.01 14.13 12.94
C ILE A 9 16.25 14.84 13.45
N SER A 10 16.13 16.17 13.62
CA SER A 10 17.23 17.02 14.06
C SER A 10 16.96 17.59 15.44
N PHE A 11 17.98 17.54 16.31
CA PHE A 11 17.96 18.12 17.65
C PHE A 11 19.22 18.97 17.84
N GLY A 12 19.06 20.30 17.84
CA GLY A 12 20.18 21.23 17.90
C GLY A 12 21.13 21.03 16.70
N LEU A 13 22.33 20.53 16.99
CA LEU A 13 23.40 20.27 16.01
C LEU A 13 23.47 18.80 15.54
N VAL A 14 22.61 17.92 16.07
CA VAL A 14 22.61 16.49 15.72
C VAL A 14 21.46 16.18 14.77
N SER A 15 21.75 15.51 13.66
CA SER A 15 20.76 15.01 12.70
C SER A 15 20.86 13.50 12.61
N ILE A 16 19.74 12.80 12.82
CA ILE A 16 19.68 11.34 12.80
C ILE A 16 18.77 10.90 11.66
N PRO A 17 19.27 10.10 10.69
CA PRO A 17 18.44 9.54 9.64
C PRO A 17 17.52 8.46 10.22
N ILE A 18 16.23 8.52 9.87
CA ILE A 18 15.23 7.55 10.32
C ILE A 18 14.38 7.04 9.15
N LYS A 19 13.79 5.86 9.34
CA LYS A 19 12.84 5.25 8.42
C LYS A 19 11.56 4.95 9.17
N LEU A 20 10.42 5.38 8.63
CA LEU A 20 9.11 5.14 9.22
C LEU A 20 8.49 3.87 8.63
N PHE A 21 7.97 3.02 9.51
CA PHE A 21 7.30 1.77 9.16
C PHE A 21 5.90 1.75 9.79
N SER A 22 4.96 1.03 9.15
CA SER A 22 3.62 0.85 9.73
C SER A 22 3.69 -0.05 10.95
N GLY A 23 2.98 0.33 12.02
CA GLY A 23 2.78 -0.54 13.20
C GLY A 23 1.73 -1.62 12.97
N SER A 24 0.87 -1.46 11.96
CA SER A 24 -0.16 -2.43 11.57
C SER A 24 -0.05 -2.75 10.07
N GLU A 25 -0.47 -3.94 9.69
CA GLU A 25 -0.61 -4.34 8.29
C GLU A 25 -2.08 -4.69 8.06
N ASP A 26 -2.76 -3.92 7.20
CA ASP A 26 -4.11 -4.26 6.77
C ASP A 26 -4.03 -5.45 5.83
N ARG A 27 -4.66 -6.57 6.23
CA ARG A 27 -4.78 -7.77 5.42
C ARG A 27 -6.20 -7.89 4.91
N ALA A 28 -6.40 -7.48 3.67
CA ALA A 28 -7.60 -7.81 2.91
C ALA A 28 -7.32 -9.03 2.02
N LEU A 29 -8.35 -9.84 1.77
CA LEU A 29 -8.30 -10.82 0.70
C LEU A 29 -8.37 -10.09 -0.63
N ASP A 30 -7.45 -10.39 -1.53
CA ASP A 30 -7.57 -9.99 -2.92
C ASP A 30 -8.57 -10.94 -3.59
N LEU A 31 -9.70 -10.40 -4.02
CA LEU A 31 -10.79 -11.15 -4.63
C LEU A 31 -10.92 -10.72 -6.09
N ASP A 32 -10.92 -11.71 -6.99
CA ASP A 32 -11.28 -11.48 -8.37
C ASP A 32 -12.80 -11.44 -8.53
N MET A 33 -13.28 -10.47 -9.30
CA MET A 33 -14.69 -10.41 -9.68
C MET A 33 -14.90 -11.34 -10.89
N LEU A 34 -15.71 -12.37 -10.69
CA LEU A 34 -16.05 -13.36 -11.71
C LEU A 34 -17.52 -13.21 -12.11
N ASP A 35 -17.83 -13.41 -13.39
CA ASP A 35 -19.21 -13.48 -13.86
C ASP A 35 -19.89 -14.74 -13.31
N SER A 36 -21.15 -14.63 -12.89
CA SER A 36 -21.88 -15.73 -12.26
C SER A 36 -22.24 -16.88 -13.21
N HIS A 37 -22.25 -16.63 -14.52
CA HIS A 37 -22.69 -17.62 -15.52
C HIS A 37 -21.56 -18.52 -15.98
N ASP A 38 -20.37 -17.95 -16.20
CA ASP A 38 -19.22 -18.66 -16.80
C ASP A 38 -17.95 -18.60 -15.94
N GLY A 39 -17.94 -17.82 -14.86
CA GLY A 39 -16.78 -17.67 -13.99
C GLY A 39 -15.64 -16.87 -14.62
N GLU A 40 -15.86 -16.18 -15.75
CA GLU A 40 -14.83 -15.36 -16.38
C GLU A 40 -14.60 -14.05 -15.60
N ARG A 41 -13.36 -13.54 -15.64
CA ARG A 41 -13.00 -12.31 -14.93
C ARG A 41 -13.65 -11.09 -15.56
N ILE A 42 -14.45 -10.37 -14.78
CA ILE A 42 -15.06 -9.11 -15.21
C ILE A 42 -13.95 -8.06 -15.44
N ARG A 43 -14.00 -7.39 -16.60
CA ARG A 43 -13.06 -6.34 -16.99
C ARG A 43 -13.74 -4.99 -17.02
N TYR A 44 -13.12 -3.99 -16.41
CA TYR A 44 -13.61 -2.62 -16.45
C TYR A 44 -12.95 -1.83 -17.58
N LYS A 45 -13.75 -1.10 -18.36
CA LYS A 45 -13.27 -0.10 -19.31
C LYS A 45 -13.58 1.28 -18.75
N ARG A 46 -12.53 2.07 -18.45
CA ARG A 46 -12.72 3.48 -18.10
C ARG A 46 -13.11 4.24 -19.36
N VAL A 47 -14.26 4.90 -19.33
CA VAL A 47 -14.74 5.84 -20.37
C VAL A 47 -14.88 7.23 -19.73
N ASN A 48 -14.55 8.28 -20.47
CA ASN A 48 -14.61 9.69 -20.07
C ASN A 48 -15.39 10.46 -21.12
#